data_AF-A0A7Y6UD32-F1
#
_entry.id   AF-A0A7Y6UD32-F1
#
_cell.length_a   1.000
_cell.length_b   1.000
_cell.length_c   1.000
_cell.angle_alpha   90.00
_cell.angle_beta   90.00
_cell.angle_gamma   90.00
#
_symmetry.space_group_name_H-M   'P 1'
#
loop_
_entity.id
_entity.type
_entity.pdbx_description
1 polymer ?
#
loop_
_entity_poly.entity_id
_entity_poly.type
_entity_poly.pdbx_seq_one_letter_code
_entity_poly.pdbx_strand_id
1 'polypeptide(L)'
;MRAVVLAVVLPVLGCARPLALPADGPSDVPRDQTRHYTIWLGGSRVGTAIETETWSHDRMHLSRDERLVFLRGDAEVAVATTIDIDASSALVADRVRWTERTGDQTRAAEAVRTARGWTLSTGGTIAASAAMPPVPAELVPLLVRRDHQFSGAVFLPARGFVAGTGTVEPVAPSRLVARLVLDAGAVVEATIDLDGDGAPARVVDGEGVIAIRASAAAAAEQFPAVDLIAATALPITGSDQAGRGARIVLGGNVALPGVPGQRAELTKSGLEVALDPSLAGSLPDDAPSPDRSEDIRLLVRAVRSRITPDLAARPASSRDASSATAGDCTTFALAYAALASQRGIPTRIVTGLRVDGDRLIRHRWAVSWTGARWIAIDAAFGAVPAGGNLIGLAIHDADDAGLVAGEAALTQVHAASWAP
;
A
#
# COMPACT_ATOMS: atom_id res chain seq x y z
N MET A 1 -18.54 19.49 -11.47
CA MET A 1 -19.28 20.78 -11.52
C MET A 1 -18.36 21.85 -10.96
N ARG A 2 -18.18 22.98 -11.67
CA ARG A 2 -17.17 24.03 -11.45
C ARG A 2 -17.67 25.13 -10.49
N ALA A 3 -16.74 25.76 -9.75
CA ALA A 3 -16.62 27.18 -9.33
C ALA A 3 -15.36 27.27 -8.43
N VAL A 4 -14.24 27.97 -8.67
CA VAL A 4 -13.87 29.35 -9.07
C VAL A 4 -14.17 30.43 -8.01
N VAL A 5 -13.13 30.84 -7.26
CA VAL A 5 -12.68 32.21 -6.84
C VAL A 5 -11.24 32.00 -6.29
N LEU A 6 -10.10 32.48 -6.84
CA LEU A 6 -9.53 33.78 -7.23
C LEU A 6 -8.98 34.66 -6.08
N ALA A 7 -7.65 34.69 -5.92
CA ALA A 7 -6.79 35.80 -5.46
C ALA A 7 -5.31 35.34 -5.61
N VAL A 8 -4.61 35.61 -6.71
CA VAL A 8 -3.81 36.81 -7.08
C VAL A 8 -2.91 37.35 -5.97
N VAL A 9 -1.61 36.99 -6.04
CA VAL A 9 -0.46 37.91 -5.89
C VAL A 9 0.66 37.43 -6.84
N LEU A 10 1.12 38.31 -7.72
CA LEU A 10 2.36 38.29 -8.53
C LEU A 10 2.91 39.73 -8.47
N PRO A 11 4.20 40.04 -8.71
CA PRO A 11 5.32 39.17 -9.07
C PRO A 11 6.62 39.45 -8.26
N VAL A 12 7.52 38.47 -8.18
CA VAL A 12 8.97 38.76 -8.17
C VAL A 12 9.60 37.99 -9.32
N LEU A 13 10.09 38.76 -10.28
CA LEU A 13 10.90 38.33 -11.41
C LEU A 13 12.20 37.71 -10.90
N GLY A 14 12.21 36.39 -10.75
CA GLY A 14 13.43 35.60 -10.83
C GLY A 14 13.38 34.83 -12.13
N CYS A 15 14.23 35.20 -13.11
CA CYS A 15 14.44 34.39 -14.30
C CYS A 15 15.00 33.03 -13.85
N ALA A 16 14.13 32.05 -13.62
CA ALA A 16 14.54 30.66 -13.60
C ALA A 16 14.96 30.33 -15.04
N ARG A 17 16.27 30.37 -15.30
CA ARG A 17 16.83 29.76 -16.50
C ARG A 17 16.29 28.33 -16.57
N PRO A 18 15.85 27.83 -17.74
CA PRO A 18 15.68 26.40 -17.89
C PRO A 18 17.01 25.76 -17.48
N LEU A 19 16.95 24.77 -16.59
CA LEU A 19 18.12 23.95 -16.28
C LEU A 19 18.60 23.40 -17.63
N ALA A 20 19.73 23.90 -18.13
CA ALA A 20 20.35 23.33 -19.31
C ALA A 20 20.65 21.87 -18.95
N LEU A 21 20.14 20.95 -19.78
CA LEU A 21 20.50 19.54 -19.69
C LEU A 21 22.04 19.46 -19.68
N PRO A 22 22.67 18.75 -18.74
CA PRO A 22 24.11 18.56 -18.77
C PRO A 22 24.49 17.95 -20.11
N ALA A 23 25.42 18.60 -20.81
CA ALA A 23 25.80 18.30 -22.19
C ALA A 23 26.82 17.16 -22.32
N ASP A 24 27.04 16.37 -21.28
CA ASP A 24 28.03 15.31 -21.27
C ASP A 24 27.32 13.96 -21.11
N GLY A 25 26.95 13.35 -22.23
CA GLY A 25 26.56 11.95 -22.27
C GLY A 25 27.77 11.05 -21.92
N PRO A 26 27.55 9.82 -21.41
CA PRO A 26 28.64 8.89 -21.16
C PRO A 26 29.41 8.60 -22.46
N SER A 27 30.75 8.57 -22.40
CA SER A 27 31.61 8.34 -23.58
C SER A 27 31.46 6.94 -24.18
N ASP A 28 31.01 5.98 -23.37
CA ASP A 28 30.65 4.63 -23.81
C ASP A 28 29.16 4.37 -23.52
N VAL A 29 28.43 3.97 -24.56
CA VAL A 29 27.02 3.57 -24.45
C VAL A 29 26.96 2.28 -23.62
N PRO A 30 26.17 2.23 -22.53
CA PRO A 30 25.97 0.99 -21.78
C PRO A 30 25.44 -0.13 -22.67
N ARG A 31 25.73 -1.39 -22.31
CA ARG A 31 25.18 -2.54 -23.03
C ARG A 31 23.72 -2.76 -22.66
N ASP A 32 22.93 -3.23 -23.62
CA ASP A 32 21.58 -3.75 -23.39
C ASP A 32 21.60 -4.89 -22.37
N GLN A 33 20.57 -4.94 -21.54
CA GLN A 33 20.44 -5.94 -20.47
C GLN A 33 19.00 -6.44 -20.36
N THR A 34 18.85 -7.74 -20.10
CA THR A 34 17.58 -8.33 -19.69
C THR A 34 17.80 -9.06 -18.38
N ARG A 35 16.92 -8.79 -17.41
CA ARG A 35 16.96 -9.40 -16.08
C ARG A 35 15.62 -10.04 -15.78
N HIS A 36 15.67 -11.21 -15.16
CA HIS A 36 14.50 -11.95 -14.73
C HIS A 36 14.46 -12.01 -13.22
N TYR A 37 13.26 -11.93 -12.66
CA TYR A 37 13.01 -11.98 -11.23
C TYR A 37 11.88 -12.95 -10.93
N THR A 38 12.00 -13.63 -9.79
CA THR A 38 10.87 -14.30 -9.11
C THR A 38 10.40 -13.43 -7.96
N ILE A 39 9.09 -13.36 -7.75
CA ILE A 39 8.45 -12.53 -6.74
C ILE A 39 7.81 -13.45 -5.71
N TRP A 40 8.08 -13.18 -4.44
CA TRP A 40 7.68 -14.00 -3.31
C TRP A 40 6.96 -13.17 -2.26
N LEU A 41 5.99 -13.78 -1.59
CA LEU A 41 5.23 -13.19 -0.50
C LEU A 41 4.89 -14.30 0.50
N GLY A 42 5.18 -14.08 1.79
CA GLY A 42 4.92 -15.09 2.83
C GLY A 42 5.64 -16.43 2.57
N GLY A 43 6.82 -16.40 1.94
CA GLY A 43 7.59 -17.60 1.58
C GLY A 43 7.07 -18.38 0.36
N SER A 44 5.98 -17.92 -0.26
CA SER A 44 5.41 -18.54 -1.47
C SER A 44 5.73 -17.70 -2.69
N ARG A 45 6.02 -18.34 -3.84
CA ARG A 45 6.20 -17.64 -5.10
C ARG A 45 4.84 -17.17 -5.59
N VAL A 46 4.70 -15.86 -5.79
CA VAL A 46 3.46 -15.23 -6.23
C VAL A 46 3.58 -14.59 -7.61
N GLY A 47 4.80 -14.52 -8.16
CA GLY A 47 4.98 -13.84 -9.43
C GLY A 47 6.36 -13.90 -10.04
N THR A 48 6.50 -13.14 -11.11
CA THR A 48 7.73 -12.94 -11.87
C THR A 48 7.79 -11.53 -12.43
N ALA A 49 8.99 -11.00 -12.63
CA ALA A 49 9.19 -9.81 -13.44
C ALA A 49 10.33 -10.00 -14.44
N ILE A 50 10.22 -9.33 -15.58
CA ILE A 50 11.25 -9.21 -16.61
C ILE A 50 11.52 -7.73 -16.77
N GLU A 51 12.80 -7.35 -16.71
CA GLU A 51 13.24 -5.98 -16.90
C GLU A 51 14.22 -5.93 -18.05
N THR A 52 13.97 -5.07 -19.03
CA THR A 52 14.81 -4.88 -20.20
C THR A 52 15.28 -3.45 -20.27
N GLU A 53 16.59 -3.27 -20.44
CA GLU A 53 17.25 -2.01 -20.76
C GLU A 53 17.76 -2.07 -22.19
N THR A 54 17.42 -1.07 -23.00
CA THR A 54 18.03 -0.86 -24.32
C THR A 54 18.64 0.53 -24.39
N TRP A 55 19.86 0.60 -24.92
CA TRP A 55 20.69 1.80 -24.90
C TRP A 55 21.11 2.20 -26.31
N SER A 56 21.18 3.51 -26.51
CA SER A 56 21.78 4.15 -27.67
C SER A 56 22.59 5.36 -27.20
N HIS A 57 23.24 6.06 -28.13
CA HIS A 57 24.10 7.20 -27.80
C HIS A 57 23.38 8.30 -27.01
N ASP A 58 22.14 8.62 -27.38
CA ASP A 58 21.35 9.71 -26.82
C ASP A 58 20.09 9.25 -26.07
N ARG A 59 19.67 7.99 -26.24
CA ARG A 59 18.44 7.44 -25.66
C ARG A 59 18.67 6.18 -24.86
N MET A 60 17.78 5.98 -23.90
CA MET A 60 17.58 4.71 -23.21
C MET A 60 16.08 4.43 -23.14
N HIS A 61 15.73 3.15 -23.28
CA HIS A 61 14.40 2.64 -23.01
C HIS A 61 14.49 1.54 -21.96
N LEU A 62 13.70 1.66 -20.90
CA LEU A 62 13.52 0.66 -19.87
C LEU A 62 12.09 0.14 -19.93
N SER A 63 11.93 -1.18 -19.97
CA SER A 63 10.64 -1.85 -19.86
C SER A 63 10.67 -2.85 -18.72
N ARG A 64 9.61 -2.85 -17.90
CA ARG A 64 9.40 -3.82 -16.82
C ARG A 64 8.04 -4.47 -16.99
N ASP A 65 8.05 -5.78 -17.22
CA ASP A 65 6.86 -6.62 -17.28
C ASP A 65 6.77 -7.49 -16.04
N GLU A 66 5.70 -7.35 -15.29
CA GLU A 66 5.44 -8.10 -14.07
C GLU A 66 4.16 -8.93 -14.21
N ARG A 67 4.20 -10.17 -13.72
CA ARG A 67 3.05 -11.06 -13.64
C ARG A 67 2.96 -11.62 -12.23
N LEU A 68 1.83 -11.37 -11.57
CA LEU A 68 1.48 -11.94 -10.28
C LEU A 68 0.27 -12.86 -10.44
N VAL A 69 0.23 -13.94 -9.68
CA VAL A 69 -0.86 -14.93 -9.69
C VAL A 69 -1.23 -15.28 -8.25
N PHE A 70 -2.51 -15.12 -7.93
CA PHE A 70 -3.07 -15.38 -6.59
C PHE A 70 -4.35 -16.19 -6.70
N LEU A 71 -4.74 -16.84 -5.60
CA LEU A 71 -6.08 -17.36 -5.41
C LEU A 71 -6.94 -16.32 -4.68
N ARG A 72 -8.20 -16.26 -5.10
CA ARG A 72 -9.27 -15.52 -4.46
C ARG A 72 -10.44 -16.47 -4.22
N GLY A 73 -10.49 -17.06 -3.03
CA GLY A 73 -11.28 -18.28 -2.82
C GLY A 73 -10.75 -19.39 -3.72
N ASP A 74 -11.62 -20.02 -4.49
CA ASP A 74 -11.23 -21.08 -5.45
C ASP A 74 -10.83 -20.55 -6.84
N ALA A 75 -10.92 -19.23 -7.07
CA ALA A 75 -10.65 -18.63 -8.38
C ALA A 75 -9.23 -18.06 -8.47
N GLU A 76 -8.52 -18.38 -9.56
CA GLU A 76 -7.24 -17.77 -9.87
C GLU A 76 -7.42 -16.33 -10.40
N VAL A 77 -6.60 -15.42 -9.89
CA VAL A 77 -6.52 -14.03 -10.30
C VAL A 77 -5.08 -13.74 -10.73
N ALA A 78 -4.91 -13.42 -12.01
CA ALA A 78 -3.64 -12.97 -12.55
C ALA A 78 -3.67 -11.44 -12.74
N VAL A 79 -2.61 -10.78 -12.25
CA VAL A 79 -2.35 -9.35 -12.48
C VAL A 79 -1.10 -9.25 -13.34
N ALA A 80 -1.18 -8.56 -14.47
CA ALA A 80 -0.06 -8.30 -15.34
C ALA A 80 0.17 -6.79 -15.48
N THR A 81 1.35 -6.32 -15.09
CA THR A 81 1.71 -4.90 -15.09
C THR A 81 2.90 -4.68 -16.02
N THR A 82 2.79 -3.71 -16.92
CA THR A 82 3.89 -3.26 -17.79
C THR A 82 4.17 -1.79 -17.49
N ILE A 83 5.45 -1.46 -17.32
CA ILE A 83 5.95 -0.09 -17.18
C ILE A 83 7.01 0.12 -18.25
N ASP A 84 6.80 1.12 -19.11
CA ASP A 84 7.75 1.53 -20.14
C ASP A 84 8.23 2.95 -19.86
N ILE A 85 9.53 3.19 -19.93
CA ILE A 85 10.15 4.49 -19.70
C ILE A 85 11.09 4.80 -20.84
N ASP A 86 10.85 5.94 -21.49
CA ASP A 86 11.76 6.53 -22.46
C ASP A 86 12.51 7.70 -21.80
N ALA A 87 13.84 7.65 -21.87
CA ALA A 87 14.72 8.62 -21.25
C ALA A 87 15.92 8.97 -22.14
N SER A 88 16.63 10.05 -21.79
CA SER A 88 17.96 10.30 -22.35
C SER A 88 19.00 9.31 -21.80
N SER A 89 20.16 9.19 -22.45
CA SER A 89 21.31 8.43 -21.92
C SER A 89 21.83 8.97 -20.58
N ALA A 90 21.46 10.20 -20.19
CA ALA A 90 21.71 10.77 -18.87
C ALA A 90 20.66 10.40 -17.80
N LEU A 91 19.75 9.45 -18.10
CA LEU A 91 18.68 8.97 -17.22
C LEU A 91 17.59 10.02 -16.94
N VAL A 92 17.37 10.97 -17.86
CA VAL A 92 16.29 11.96 -17.73
C VAL A 92 15.06 11.47 -18.49
N ALA A 93 14.03 11.06 -17.75
CA ALA A 93 12.78 10.56 -18.34
C ALA A 93 11.96 11.68 -19.02
N ASP A 94 11.45 11.37 -20.21
CA ASP A 94 10.53 12.22 -20.96
C ASP A 94 9.18 11.56 -21.27
N ARG A 95 9.10 10.24 -21.20
CA ARG A 95 7.83 9.51 -21.35
C ARG A 95 7.80 8.31 -20.44
N VAL A 96 6.66 8.09 -19.78
CA VAL A 96 6.39 6.93 -18.94
C VAL A 96 5.01 6.40 -19.26
N ARG A 97 4.90 5.11 -19.57
CA ARG A 97 3.64 4.41 -19.81
C ARG A 97 3.49 3.31 -18.77
N TRP A 98 2.29 3.19 -18.22
CA TRP A 98 1.91 2.11 -17.32
C TRP A 98 0.65 1.45 -17.86
N THR A 99 0.64 0.12 -17.88
CA THR A 99 -0.53 -0.70 -18.18
C THR A 99 -0.67 -1.78 -17.12
N GLU A 100 -1.89 -2.03 -16.65
CA GLU A 100 -2.23 -3.12 -15.74
C GLU A 100 -3.42 -3.89 -16.29
N ARG A 101 -3.32 -5.22 -16.32
CA ARG A 101 -4.39 -6.13 -16.74
C ARG A 101 -4.73 -7.06 -15.59
N THR A 102 -6.01 -7.13 -15.24
CA THR A 102 -6.56 -8.00 -14.20
C THR A 102 -7.84 -8.63 -14.72
N GLY A 103 -7.82 -9.93 -15.04
CA GLY A 103 -8.91 -10.58 -15.78
C GLY A 103 -9.19 -9.84 -17.10
N ASP A 104 -10.46 -9.47 -17.33
CA ASP A 104 -10.88 -8.72 -18.52
C ASP A 104 -10.67 -7.20 -18.40
N GLN A 105 -10.25 -6.69 -17.24
CA GLN A 105 -10.05 -5.26 -17.01
C GLN A 105 -8.63 -4.85 -17.40
N THR A 106 -8.52 -3.78 -18.20
CA THR A 106 -7.25 -3.13 -18.51
C THR A 106 -7.28 -1.68 -18.05
N ARG A 107 -6.24 -1.25 -17.33
CA ARG A 107 -5.98 0.13 -16.94
C ARG A 107 -4.68 0.59 -17.59
N ALA A 108 -4.64 1.84 -18.01
CA ALA A 108 -3.43 2.42 -18.57
C ALA A 108 -3.37 3.92 -18.34
N ALA A 109 -2.15 4.41 -18.22
CA ALA A 109 -1.84 5.83 -18.13
C ALA A 109 -0.49 6.14 -18.78
N GLU A 110 -0.38 7.33 -19.34
CA GLU A 110 0.85 7.83 -19.96
C GLU A 110 1.17 9.23 -19.44
N ALA A 111 2.40 9.42 -18.98
CA ALA A 111 2.98 10.69 -18.60
C ALA A 111 4.01 11.12 -19.64
N VAL A 112 3.87 12.33 -20.18
CA VAL A 112 4.82 12.93 -21.13
C VAL A 112 5.36 14.24 -20.57
N ARG A 113 6.68 14.41 -20.56
CA ARG A 113 7.35 15.64 -20.13
C ARG A 113 7.23 16.70 -21.22
N THR A 114 6.79 17.88 -20.82
CA THR A 114 6.68 19.07 -21.68
C THR A 114 7.51 20.21 -21.10
N ALA A 115 7.61 21.32 -21.84
CA ALA A 115 8.26 22.54 -21.34
C ALA A 115 7.60 23.12 -20.06
N ARG A 116 6.33 22.76 -19.77
CA ARG A 116 5.59 23.21 -18.58
C ARG A 116 5.54 22.18 -17.45
N GLY A 117 6.29 21.09 -17.56
CA GLY A 117 6.24 19.96 -16.64
C GLY A 117 5.55 18.75 -17.27
N TRP A 118 5.07 17.82 -16.43
CA TRP A 118 4.47 16.59 -16.92
C TRP A 118 3.01 16.77 -17.31
N THR A 119 2.61 16.03 -18.35
CA THR A 119 1.22 15.89 -18.78
C THR A 119 0.82 14.43 -18.61
N LEU A 120 -0.22 14.17 -17.80
CA LEU A 120 -0.72 12.83 -17.53
C LEU A 120 -2.04 12.58 -18.26
N SER A 121 -2.12 11.45 -18.97
CA SER A 121 -3.34 10.98 -19.62
C SER A 121 -3.74 9.60 -19.07
N THR A 122 -5.04 9.37 -18.90
CA THR A 122 -5.60 8.12 -18.36
C THR A 122 -6.76 7.65 -19.23
N GLY A 123 -6.75 6.39 -19.66
CA GLY A 123 -7.83 5.80 -20.46
C GLY A 123 -8.22 6.60 -21.73
N GLY A 124 -7.26 7.29 -22.36
CA GLY A 124 -7.50 8.12 -23.55
C GLY A 124 -8.19 9.47 -23.29
N THR A 125 -8.38 9.86 -22.02
CA THR A 125 -9.04 11.11 -21.62
C THR A 125 -8.02 12.21 -21.29
N ILE A 126 -8.51 13.46 -21.25
CA ILE A 126 -7.73 14.73 -21.25
C ILE A 126 -6.51 14.70 -20.32
N ALA A 127 -5.37 14.99 -20.95
CA ALA A 127 -4.10 15.46 -20.41
C ALA A 127 -4.28 16.53 -19.30
N ALA A 128 -4.04 16.16 -18.04
CA ALA A 128 -3.90 17.13 -16.95
C ALA A 128 -2.43 17.48 -16.73
N SER A 129 -2.12 18.76 -16.49
CA SER A 129 -0.81 19.15 -16.01
C SER A 129 -0.60 18.55 -14.62
N ALA A 130 0.47 17.79 -14.44
CA ALA A 130 0.77 17.12 -13.20
C ALA A 130 2.09 17.64 -12.63
N ALA A 131 2.06 18.05 -11.36
CA ALA A 131 3.25 18.40 -10.59
C ALA A 131 3.95 17.11 -10.15
N MET A 132 4.54 16.39 -11.11
CA MET A 132 5.30 15.17 -10.84
C MET A 132 6.80 15.46 -10.78
N PRO A 133 7.53 14.79 -9.88
CA PRO A 133 8.99 14.89 -9.82
C PRO A 133 9.65 14.29 -11.07
N PRO A 134 10.97 14.50 -11.25
CA PRO A 134 11.59 14.17 -12.52
C PRO A 134 11.88 12.69 -12.73
N VAL A 135 11.92 11.88 -11.66
CA VAL A 135 12.46 10.52 -11.69
C VAL A 135 11.35 9.49 -11.44
N PRO A 136 11.02 8.62 -12.41
CA PRO A 136 10.24 7.42 -12.15
C PRO A 136 11.08 6.47 -11.27
N ALA A 137 10.45 5.81 -10.30
CA ALA A 137 11.14 4.95 -9.34
C ALA A 137 11.94 3.80 -10.00
N GLU A 138 11.49 3.31 -11.16
CA GLU A 138 12.15 2.24 -11.92
C GLU A 138 13.49 2.70 -12.54
N LEU A 139 13.75 4.01 -12.64
CA LEU A 139 15.07 4.52 -13.03
C LEU A 139 16.04 4.65 -11.86
N VAL A 140 15.58 4.56 -10.61
CA VAL A 140 16.44 4.71 -9.42
C VAL A 140 17.56 3.66 -9.38
N PRO A 141 17.34 2.36 -9.66
CA PRO A 141 18.42 1.38 -9.71
C PRO A 141 19.53 1.76 -10.71
N LEU A 142 19.18 2.36 -11.85
CA LEU A 142 20.13 2.84 -12.85
C LEU A 142 20.93 4.05 -12.37
N LEU A 143 20.25 4.99 -11.70
CA LEU A 143 20.89 6.16 -11.08
C LEU A 143 21.86 5.71 -9.98
N VAL A 144 21.46 4.76 -9.13
CA VAL A 144 22.31 4.18 -8.10
C VAL A 144 23.48 3.40 -8.70
N ARG A 145 23.30 2.68 -9.81
CA ARG A 145 24.41 2.03 -10.51
C ARG A 145 25.45 3.03 -11.01
N ARG A 146 25.02 4.22 -11.46
CA ARG A 146 25.90 5.31 -11.94
C ARG A 146 26.56 6.07 -10.79
N ASP A 147 25.78 6.41 -9.76
CA ASP A 147 26.14 7.40 -8.75
C ASP A 147 26.39 6.78 -7.36
N HIS A 148 26.29 5.44 -7.23
CA HIS A 148 26.39 4.62 -6.00
C HIS A 148 25.34 4.87 -4.91
N GLN A 149 24.57 5.95 -5.04
CA GLN A 149 23.51 6.35 -4.12
C GLN A 149 22.45 7.14 -4.87
N PHE A 150 21.30 7.37 -4.24
CA PHE A 150 20.27 8.25 -4.75
C PHE A 150 19.65 9.05 -3.62
N SER A 151 19.34 10.32 -3.88
CA SER A 151 18.51 11.14 -3.01
C SER A 151 17.78 12.17 -3.86
N GLY A 152 16.45 12.15 -3.84
CA GLY A 152 15.66 13.05 -4.65
C GLY A 152 14.20 12.70 -4.73
N ALA A 153 13.44 13.56 -5.39
CA ALA A 153 12.03 13.35 -5.60
C ALA A 153 11.78 12.29 -6.69
N VAL A 154 10.88 11.36 -6.42
CA VAL A 154 10.51 10.23 -7.29
C VAL A 154 9.00 10.10 -7.42
N PHE A 155 8.53 9.44 -8.47
CA PHE A 155 7.13 9.03 -8.59
C PHE A 155 6.99 7.55 -8.94
N LEU A 156 5.84 6.98 -8.61
CA LEU A 156 5.52 5.55 -8.76
C LEU A 156 4.48 5.34 -9.88
N PRO A 157 4.87 4.97 -11.11
CA PRO A 157 3.95 4.82 -12.24
C PRO A 157 2.79 3.85 -11.93
N ALA A 158 3.10 2.65 -11.41
CA ALA A 158 2.12 1.63 -11.09
C ALA A 158 1.25 1.94 -9.85
N ARG A 159 1.55 3.01 -9.10
CA ARG A 159 0.72 3.49 -7.98
C ARG A 159 -0.03 4.77 -8.36
N GLY A 160 -0.39 4.92 -9.63
CA GLY A 160 -1.12 6.09 -10.12
C GLY A 160 -0.28 7.36 -10.14
N PHE A 161 1.03 7.23 -10.37
CA PHE A 161 1.99 8.34 -10.44
C PHE A 161 2.10 9.16 -9.15
N VAL A 162 1.88 8.52 -8.01
CA VAL A 162 2.07 9.13 -6.68
C VAL A 162 3.52 9.57 -6.53
N ALA A 163 3.72 10.79 -6.02
CA ALA A 163 5.02 11.38 -5.77
C ALA A 163 5.50 11.16 -4.33
N GLY A 164 6.82 11.24 -4.15
CA GLY A 164 7.47 11.19 -2.86
C GLY A 164 8.95 11.56 -2.97
N THR A 165 9.66 11.43 -1.86
CA THR A 165 11.11 11.60 -1.78
C THR A 165 11.78 10.27 -1.46
N GLY A 166 12.65 9.83 -2.35
CA GLY A 166 13.40 8.58 -2.21
C GLY A 166 14.85 8.83 -1.81
N THR A 167 15.38 7.99 -0.94
CA THR A 167 16.82 7.85 -0.70
C THR A 167 17.24 6.40 -0.89
N VAL A 168 18.42 6.17 -1.44
CA VAL A 168 19.06 4.86 -1.53
C VAL A 168 20.51 5.01 -1.11
N GLU A 169 20.88 4.34 -0.02
CA GLU A 169 22.18 4.50 0.62
C GLU A 169 22.85 3.14 0.83
N PRO A 170 24.17 3.04 0.61
CA PRO A 170 24.90 1.82 0.91
C PRO A 170 25.03 1.63 2.42
N VAL A 171 24.74 0.42 2.88
CA VAL A 171 24.94 0.00 4.29
C VAL A 171 26.01 -1.09 4.42
N ALA A 172 26.37 -1.74 3.32
CA ALA A 172 27.52 -2.64 3.20
C ALA A 172 27.98 -2.69 1.72
N PRO A 173 29.15 -3.28 1.38
CA PRO A 173 29.70 -3.26 0.02
C PRO A 173 28.76 -3.76 -1.09
N SER A 174 27.89 -4.72 -0.78
CA SER A 174 26.90 -5.27 -1.71
C SER A 174 25.46 -5.16 -1.18
N ARG A 175 25.21 -4.22 -0.25
CA ARG A 175 23.89 -4.01 0.34
C ARG A 175 23.53 -2.54 0.45
N LEU A 176 22.33 -2.20 -0.01
CA LEU A 176 21.74 -0.87 0.05
C LEU A 176 20.44 -0.92 0.86
N VAL A 177 20.05 0.23 1.40
CA VAL A 177 18.71 0.47 1.94
C VAL A 177 18.07 1.59 1.15
N ALA A 178 16.89 1.31 0.61
CA ALA A 178 16.03 2.29 -0.03
C ALA A 178 14.94 2.74 0.96
N ARG A 179 14.72 4.05 1.08
CA ARG A 179 13.62 4.64 1.83
C ARG A 179 12.83 5.55 0.90
N LEU A 180 11.51 5.46 0.95
CA LEU A 180 10.61 6.30 0.18
C LEU A 180 9.59 6.92 1.13
N VAL A 181 9.60 8.24 1.22
CA VAL A 181 8.58 9.01 1.94
C VAL A 181 7.61 9.54 0.90
N LEU A 182 6.39 9.00 0.87
CA LEU A 182 5.33 9.49 -0.01
C LEU A 182 4.81 10.84 0.49
N ASP A 183 4.31 11.68 -0.40
CA ASP A 183 3.76 13.01 -0.02
C ASP A 183 2.58 12.91 0.97
N ALA A 184 1.94 11.74 1.05
CA ALA A 184 0.90 11.40 2.03
C ALA A 184 1.46 11.02 3.43
N GLY A 185 2.77 11.09 3.64
CA GLY A 185 3.45 10.82 4.92
C GLY A 185 3.82 9.35 5.16
N ALA A 186 3.45 8.44 4.26
CA ALA A 186 3.81 7.03 4.37
C ALA A 186 5.28 6.80 4.06
N VAL A 187 5.92 5.94 4.85
CA VAL A 187 7.32 5.55 4.65
C VAL A 187 7.37 4.10 4.23
N VAL A 188 7.94 3.86 3.05
CA VAL A 188 8.25 2.52 2.55
C VAL A 188 9.77 2.34 2.64
N GLU A 189 10.22 1.18 3.10
CA GLU A 189 11.63 0.82 3.16
C GLU A 189 11.85 -0.46 2.37
N ALA A 190 13.00 -0.60 1.73
CA ALA A 190 13.43 -1.84 1.12
C ALA A 190 14.93 -2.08 1.33
N THR A 191 15.31 -3.33 1.57
CA THR A 191 16.72 -3.75 1.56
C THR A 191 17.05 -4.35 0.20
N ILE A 192 18.16 -3.94 -0.38
CA ILE A 192 18.61 -4.36 -1.72
C ILE A 192 19.99 -5.01 -1.58
N ASP A 193 20.09 -6.29 -1.92
CA ASP A 193 21.38 -6.96 -2.12
C ASP A 193 21.76 -6.87 -3.60
N LEU A 194 22.99 -6.45 -3.88
CA LEU A 194 23.54 -6.29 -5.23
C LEU A 194 24.30 -7.54 -5.68
N ASP A 195 24.27 -7.82 -6.99
CA ASP A 195 25.12 -8.81 -7.64
C ASP A 195 26.47 -8.19 -8.07
N GLY A 196 27.38 -9.02 -8.60
CA GLY A 196 28.69 -8.57 -9.10
C GLY A 196 28.63 -7.57 -10.27
N ASP A 197 27.48 -7.44 -10.93
CA ASP A 197 27.21 -6.44 -11.98
C ASP A 197 26.68 -5.10 -11.43
N GLY A 198 26.58 -4.97 -10.10
CA GLY A 198 26.08 -3.78 -9.42
C GLY A 198 24.57 -3.57 -9.52
N ALA A 199 23.83 -4.51 -10.11
CA ALA A 199 22.38 -4.46 -10.19
C ALA A 199 21.72 -5.37 -9.12
N PRO A 200 20.43 -5.16 -8.79
CA PRO A 200 19.79 -5.91 -7.72
C PRO A 200 19.80 -7.42 -7.96
N ALA A 201 20.32 -8.17 -7.00
CA ALA A 201 20.22 -9.62 -6.89
C ALA A 201 18.99 -10.02 -6.06
N ARG A 202 18.67 -9.24 -5.02
CA ARG A 202 17.51 -9.45 -4.15
C ARG A 202 17.01 -8.12 -3.62
N VAL A 203 15.69 -7.93 -3.64
CA VAL A 203 15.00 -6.77 -3.05
C VAL A 203 13.97 -7.31 -2.07
N VAL A 204 14.00 -6.83 -0.83
CA VAL A 204 13.01 -7.13 0.20
C VAL A 204 12.34 -5.81 0.58
N ASP A 205 11.04 -5.67 0.33
CA ASP A 205 10.31 -4.48 0.77
C ASP A 205 9.80 -4.60 2.21
N GLY A 206 9.34 -3.49 2.77
CA GLY A 206 8.77 -3.39 4.11
C GLY A 206 7.41 -4.07 4.24
N GLU A 207 6.80 -4.54 3.14
CA GLU A 207 5.53 -5.28 3.12
C GLU A 207 5.75 -6.80 3.04
N GLY A 208 7.01 -7.25 3.02
CA GLY A 208 7.37 -8.67 2.97
C GLY A 208 7.37 -9.28 1.57
N VAL A 209 7.25 -8.46 0.52
CA VAL A 209 7.47 -8.88 -0.86
C VAL A 209 8.96 -8.98 -1.11
N ILE A 210 9.37 -10.09 -1.72
CA ILE A 210 10.77 -10.35 -2.05
C ILE A 210 10.89 -10.59 -3.55
N ALA A 211 11.63 -9.74 -4.25
CA ALA A 211 12.06 -9.99 -5.62
C ALA A 211 13.47 -10.57 -5.62
N ILE A 212 13.67 -11.72 -6.26
CA ILE A 212 14.97 -12.41 -6.34
C ILE A 212 15.33 -12.57 -7.82
N ARG A 213 16.53 -12.12 -8.20
CA ARG A 213 17.08 -12.32 -9.54
C ARG A 213 17.14 -13.82 -9.84
N ALA A 214 16.67 -14.18 -11.01
CA ALA A 214 16.54 -15.56 -11.47
C ALA A 214 17.08 -15.70 -12.90
N SER A 215 17.37 -16.94 -13.30
CA SER A 215 17.59 -17.24 -14.72
C SER A 215 16.27 -17.13 -15.49
N ALA A 216 16.35 -16.94 -16.81
CA ALA A 216 15.16 -16.95 -17.68
C ALA A 216 14.35 -18.25 -17.52
N ALA A 217 15.03 -19.39 -17.37
CA ALA A 217 14.40 -20.69 -17.16
C ALA A 217 13.66 -20.77 -15.81
N ALA A 218 14.27 -20.32 -14.72
CA ALA A 218 13.64 -20.31 -13.40
C ALA A 218 12.44 -19.35 -13.34
N ALA A 219 12.55 -18.19 -13.99
CA ALA A 219 11.43 -17.26 -14.12
C ALA A 219 10.28 -17.82 -14.98
N ALA A 220 10.57 -18.64 -16.00
CA ALA A 220 9.56 -19.29 -16.82
C ALA A 220 8.87 -20.49 -16.14
N GLU A 221 9.44 -21.03 -15.05
CA GLU A 221 8.85 -22.14 -14.31
C GLU A 221 7.47 -21.79 -13.75
N GLN A 222 6.51 -22.70 -13.94
CA GLN A 222 5.15 -22.56 -13.42
C GLN A 222 5.14 -22.71 -11.89
N PHE A 223 4.31 -21.93 -11.24
CA PHE A 223 4.07 -21.99 -9.80
C PHE A 223 2.56 -21.94 -9.55
N PRO A 224 2.07 -22.63 -8.50
CA PRO A 224 0.65 -22.59 -8.18
C PRO A 224 0.24 -21.20 -7.72
N ALA A 225 -0.99 -20.80 -8.05
CA ALA A 225 -1.62 -19.63 -7.47
C ALA A 225 -1.66 -19.79 -5.93
N VAL A 226 -1.33 -18.73 -5.21
CA VAL A 226 -1.30 -18.72 -3.75
C VAL A 226 -2.47 -17.91 -3.22
N ASP A 227 -3.19 -18.43 -2.23
CA ASP A 227 -4.20 -17.65 -1.52
C ASP A 227 -3.55 -16.39 -0.92
N LEU A 228 -3.99 -15.21 -1.37
CA LEU A 228 -3.41 -13.93 -0.98
C LEU A 228 -3.56 -13.67 0.53
N ILE A 229 -4.66 -14.12 1.13
CA ILE A 229 -4.89 -14.03 2.57
C ILE A 229 -3.89 -14.93 3.26
N ALA A 230 -3.72 -16.17 2.81
CA ALA A 230 -2.74 -17.09 3.36
C ALA A 230 -1.30 -16.58 3.23
N ALA A 231 -0.96 -15.93 2.10
CA ALA A 231 0.36 -15.39 1.83
C ALA A 231 0.70 -14.13 2.65
N THR A 232 -0.31 -13.39 3.11
CA THR A 232 -0.16 -12.17 3.91
C THR A 232 -0.53 -12.35 5.38
N ALA A 233 -1.04 -13.53 5.74
CA ALA A 233 -1.40 -13.87 7.11
C ALA A 233 -0.14 -14.10 7.96
N LEU A 234 -0.17 -13.56 9.17
CA LEU A 234 0.86 -13.82 10.17
C LEU A 234 0.44 -15.02 11.03
N PRO A 235 1.20 -16.12 11.05
CA PRO A 235 0.85 -17.28 11.88
C PRO A 235 0.90 -16.92 13.37
N ILE A 236 -0.07 -17.44 14.12
CA ILE A 236 -0.10 -17.39 15.58
C ILE A 236 0.47 -18.70 16.09
N THR A 237 1.66 -18.64 16.69
CA THR A 237 2.32 -19.82 17.25
C THR A 237 1.78 -20.18 18.64
N GLY A 238 1.97 -21.43 19.07
CA GLY A 238 1.43 -21.94 20.33
C GLY A 238 0.03 -22.51 20.21
N SER A 239 -0.56 -22.95 21.33
CA SER A 239 -1.91 -23.51 21.39
C SER A 239 -2.86 -22.54 22.07
N ASP A 240 -4.03 -22.29 21.48
CA ASP A 240 -5.13 -21.55 22.11
C ASP A 240 -5.57 -22.29 23.39
N GLN A 241 -5.15 -21.78 24.54
CA GLN A 241 -5.63 -22.22 25.84
C GLN A 241 -6.91 -21.42 26.16
N ALA A 242 -8.02 -21.86 25.55
CA ALA A 242 -9.41 -21.63 25.97
C ALA A 242 -10.07 -20.28 25.62
N GLY A 243 -11.08 -20.34 24.74
CA GLY A 243 -12.49 -20.40 25.15
C GLY A 243 -13.17 -19.17 25.77
N ARG A 244 -12.45 -18.13 26.22
CA ARG A 244 -12.99 -16.81 26.65
C ARG A 244 -11.84 -15.82 26.86
N GLY A 245 -11.67 -14.89 25.90
CA GLY A 245 -10.72 -13.78 25.96
C GLY A 245 -9.34 -14.16 25.40
N ALA A 246 -9.16 -13.99 24.10
CA ALA A 246 -7.90 -14.25 23.42
C ALA A 246 -6.81 -13.29 23.94
N ARG A 247 -5.69 -13.84 24.41
CA ARG A 247 -4.47 -13.09 24.70
C ARG A 247 -3.41 -13.46 23.68
N ILE A 248 -2.93 -12.45 22.95
CA ILE A 248 -1.93 -12.63 21.89
C ILE A 248 -0.72 -11.79 22.25
N VAL A 249 0.46 -12.39 22.18
CA VAL A 249 1.72 -11.68 22.29
C VAL A 249 2.18 -11.31 20.88
N LEU A 250 2.37 -10.01 20.64
CA LEU A 250 2.87 -9.49 19.37
C LEU A 250 4.38 -9.25 19.46
N GLY A 251 5.11 -9.78 18.48
CA GLY A 251 6.49 -9.42 18.19
C GLY A 251 6.54 -8.24 17.23
N GLY A 252 7.24 -7.18 17.65
CA GLY A 252 7.23 -5.89 16.95
C GLY A 252 7.63 -4.73 17.85
N ASN A 253 7.98 -3.60 17.24
CA ASN A 253 8.00 -2.31 17.94
C ASN A 253 6.70 -1.58 17.61
N VAL A 254 5.59 -2.09 18.15
CA VAL A 254 4.24 -1.59 17.82
C VAL A 254 3.66 -0.84 19.02
N ALA A 255 3.17 0.37 18.76
CA ALA A 255 2.37 1.12 19.72
C ALA A 255 0.90 0.99 19.33
N LEU A 256 0.09 0.35 20.17
CA LEU A 256 -1.31 0.11 19.85
C LEU A 256 -2.20 1.28 20.29
N PRO A 257 -3.12 1.75 19.44
CA PRO A 257 -4.13 2.72 19.84
C PRO A 257 -5.07 2.11 20.88
N GLY A 258 -5.63 2.96 21.75
CA GLY A 258 -6.61 2.57 22.76
C GLY A 258 -8.01 2.35 22.20
N VAL A 259 -8.17 1.59 21.11
CA VAL A 259 -9.50 1.31 20.54
C VAL A 259 -10.33 0.37 21.43
N PRO A 260 -11.67 0.44 21.43
CA PRO A 260 -12.51 -0.53 22.12
C PRO A 260 -12.26 -1.96 21.61
N GLY A 261 -12.42 -2.94 22.50
CA GLY A 261 -12.26 -4.36 22.19
C GLY A 261 -10.85 -4.93 22.47
N GLN A 262 -9.87 -4.08 22.79
CA GLN A 262 -8.50 -4.49 23.08
C GLN A 262 -7.90 -3.76 24.30
N ARG A 263 -6.89 -4.38 24.91
CA ARG A 263 -5.99 -3.75 25.88
C ARG A 263 -4.59 -4.30 25.68
N ALA A 264 -3.63 -3.40 25.50
CA ALA A 264 -2.22 -3.75 25.32
C ALA A 264 -1.45 -3.52 26.62
N GLU A 265 -0.59 -4.47 26.99
CA GLU A 265 0.30 -4.38 28.14
C GLU A 265 1.70 -4.85 27.73
N LEU A 266 2.72 -4.05 28.05
CA LEU A 266 4.10 -4.46 27.79
C LEU A 266 4.55 -5.45 28.86
N THR A 267 4.88 -6.67 28.44
CA THR A 267 5.32 -7.76 29.31
C THR A 267 6.77 -8.14 29.01
N LYS A 268 7.32 -9.08 29.79
CA LYS A 268 8.65 -9.65 29.51
C LYS A 268 8.71 -10.44 28.20
N SER A 269 7.58 -10.98 27.75
CA SER A 269 7.45 -11.80 26.54
C SER A 269 7.16 -10.98 25.28
N GLY A 270 6.89 -9.68 25.42
CA GLY A 270 6.50 -8.79 24.33
C GLY A 270 5.25 -7.98 24.66
N LEU A 271 4.62 -7.42 23.64
CA LEU A 271 3.37 -6.69 23.83
C LEU A 271 2.21 -7.69 23.89
N GLU A 272 1.67 -7.93 25.08
CA GLU A 272 0.51 -8.79 25.27
C GLU A 272 -0.77 -7.97 25.00
N VAL A 273 -1.64 -8.50 24.16
CA VAL A 273 -2.89 -7.88 23.77
C VAL A 273 -4.04 -8.76 24.22
N ALA A 274 -4.79 -8.29 25.21
CA ALA A 274 -6.04 -8.90 25.63
C ALA A 274 -7.18 -8.44 24.71
N LEU A 275 -7.94 -9.40 24.18
CA LEU A 275 -9.05 -9.17 23.26
C LEU A 275 -10.37 -9.57 23.92
N ASP A 276 -11.25 -8.60 24.13
CA ASP A 276 -12.57 -8.82 24.70
C ASP A 276 -13.51 -7.67 24.27
N PRO A 277 -14.70 -7.95 23.69
CA PRO A 277 -15.64 -6.92 23.25
C PRO A 277 -16.09 -5.94 24.34
N SER A 278 -15.95 -6.31 25.62
CA SER A 278 -16.33 -5.48 26.77
C SER A 278 -15.27 -4.42 27.14
N LEU A 279 -14.06 -4.50 26.59
CA LEU A 279 -13.00 -3.52 26.84
C LEU A 279 -13.36 -2.18 26.19
N ALA A 280 -13.43 -1.12 27.00
CA ALA A 280 -13.85 0.20 26.55
C ALA A 280 -12.82 0.91 25.66
N GLY A 281 -11.54 0.51 25.72
CA GLY A 281 -10.44 1.27 25.14
C GLY A 281 -10.11 2.53 25.96
N SER A 282 -9.34 3.44 25.36
CA SER A 282 -8.90 4.72 25.92
C SER A 282 -8.90 5.84 24.87
N LEU A 283 -9.74 5.73 23.82
CA LEU A 283 -9.95 6.84 22.88
C LEU A 283 -10.53 8.06 23.63
N PRO A 284 -10.14 9.29 23.25
CA PRO A 284 -10.76 10.49 23.80
C PRO A 284 -12.27 10.49 23.55
N ASP A 285 -13.05 10.87 24.56
CA ASP A 285 -14.51 10.97 24.46
C ASP A 285 -14.93 12.03 23.43
N ASP A 286 -16.06 11.78 22.76
CA ASP A 286 -16.74 12.78 21.94
C ASP A 286 -17.82 13.51 22.77
N ALA A 287 -18.44 14.55 22.20
CA ALA A 287 -19.52 15.27 22.84
C ALA A 287 -20.66 14.31 23.25
N PRO A 288 -21.16 14.38 24.48
CA PRO A 288 -22.33 13.62 24.89
C PRO A 288 -23.51 13.88 23.96
N SER A 289 -24.22 12.81 23.57
CA SER A 289 -25.41 12.90 22.73
C SER A 289 -26.44 11.83 23.15
N PRO A 290 -27.71 11.92 22.69
CA PRO A 290 -28.68 10.86 22.91
C PRO A 290 -28.14 9.50 22.43
N ASP A 291 -28.55 8.42 23.07
CA ASP A 291 -28.05 7.08 22.74
C ASP A 291 -28.26 6.75 21.26
N ARG A 292 -27.15 6.55 20.53
CA ARG A 292 -27.10 6.20 19.11
C ARG A 292 -26.95 4.70 18.88
N SER A 293 -26.97 3.88 19.93
CA SER A 293 -26.68 2.44 19.83
C SER A 293 -27.60 1.71 18.84
N GLU A 294 -28.89 2.05 18.80
CA GLU A 294 -29.82 1.42 17.86
C GLU A 294 -29.59 1.86 16.41
N ASP A 295 -29.33 3.16 16.20
CA ASP A 295 -28.98 3.68 14.88
C ASP A 295 -27.73 3.00 14.32
N ILE A 296 -26.70 2.79 15.17
CA ILE A 296 -25.48 2.06 14.82
C ILE A 296 -25.79 0.62 14.40
N ARG A 297 -26.63 -0.11 15.15
CA ARG A 297 -27.02 -1.50 14.80
C ARG A 297 -27.77 -1.56 13.47
N LEU A 298 -28.70 -0.63 13.24
CA LEU A 298 -29.45 -0.55 11.99
C LEU A 298 -28.55 -0.24 10.80
N LEU A 299 -27.58 0.67 10.97
CA LEU A 299 -26.56 0.98 9.98
C LEU A 299 -25.70 -0.22 9.61
N VAL A 300 -25.17 -0.93 10.61
CA VAL A 300 -24.35 -2.13 10.38
C VAL A 300 -25.15 -3.20 9.64
N ARG A 301 -26.39 -3.45 10.05
CA ARG A 301 -27.27 -4.40 9.36
C ARG A 301 -27.54 -3.98 7.91
N ALA A 302 -27.80 -2.69 7.67
CA ALA A 302 -28.03 -2.17 6.33
C ALA A 302 -26.82 -2.37 5.42
N VAL A 303 -25.61 -2.03 5.88
CA VAL A 303 -24.38 -2.26 5.12
C VAL A 303 -24.15 -3.75 4.87
N ARG A 304 -24.26 -4.59 5.90
CA ARG A 304 -24.06 -6.04 5.80
C ARG A 304 -25.01 -6.69 4.80
N SER A 305 -26.26 -6.25 4.75
CA SER A 305 -27.27 -6.76 3.80
C SER A 305 -27.09 -6.26 2.37
N ARG A 306 -26.45 -5.10 2.19
CA ARG A 306 -26.30 -4.44 0.89
C ARG A 306 -25.06 -4.89 0.13
N ILE A 307 -23.97 -5.18 0.84
CA ILE A 307 -22.67 -5.46 0.24
C ILE A 307 -22.42 -6.97 0.27
N THR A 308 -22.23 -7.54 -0.91
CA THR A 308 -21.76 -8.92 -1.07
C THR A 308 -20.26 -8.96 -0.76
N PRO A 309 -19.78 -9.82 0.16
CA PRO A 309 -18.34 -9.97 0.40
C PRO A 309 -17.63 -10.38 -0.89
N ASP A 310 -16.68 -9.56 -1.29
CA ASP A 310 -15.91 -9.79 -2.50
C ASP A 310 -14.51 -9.17 -2.35
N LEU A 311 -13.52 -10.03 -2.11
CA LEU A 311 -12.11 -9.64 -2.08
C LEU A 311 -11.58 -9.27 -3.49
N ALA A 312 -12.41 -9.43 -4.54
CA ALA A 312 -12.18 -8.99 -5.92
C ALA A 312 -12.64 -7.62 -6.25
N ALA A 313 -13.61 -7.13 -5.49
CA ALA A 313 -14.11 -5.80 -5.69
C ALA A 313 -12.94 -4.83 -5.60
N ARG A 314 -12.92 -3.86 -6.52
CA ARG A 314 -11.97 -2.77 -6.49
C ARG A 314 -11.92 -2.21 -5.07
N PRO A 315 -10.73 -2.00 -4.48
CA PRO A 315 -10.62 -1.33 -3.19
C PRO A 315 -11.42 -0.04 -3.25
N ALA A 316 -12.47 0.06 -2.42
CA ALA A 316 -13.33 1.22 -2.45
C ALA A 316 -12.56 2.44 -1.95
N SER A 317 -12.61 3.54 -2.71
CA SER A 317 -12.26 4.84 -2.15
C SER A 317 -13.35 5.27 -1.16
N SER A 318 -13.03 6.20 -0.27
CA SER A 318 -14.02 6.82 0.62
C SER A 318 -15.26 7.34 -0.13
N ARG A 319 -15.07 7.83 -1.37
CA ARG A 319 -16.12 8.36 -2.25
C ARG A 319 -17.05 7.27 -2.79
N ASP A 320 -16.50 6.13 -3.19
CA ASP A 320 -17.23 5.09 -3.92
C ASP A 320 -17.95 4.10 -2.97
N ALA A 321 -17.46 3.95 -1.73
CA ALA A 321 -17.98 2.99 -0.76
C ALA A 321 -19.45 3.23 -0.38
N SER A 322 -19.92 4.49 -0.47
CA SER A 322 -21.30 4.85 -0.10
C SER A 322 -22.36 4.15 -0.95
N SER A 323 -22.07 3.81 -2.21
CA SER A 323 -22.99 3.14 -3.14
C SER A 323 -22.57 1.71 -3.52
N ALA A 324 -21.49 1.19 -2.94
CA ALA A 324 -21.00 -0.16 -3.24
C ALA A 324 -22.03 -1.25 -2.92
N THR A 325 -22.05 -2.31 -3.73
CA THR A 325 -22.88 -3.52 -3.57
C THR A 325 -22.05 -4.80 -3.47
N ALA A 326 -20.73 -4.71 -3.68
CA ALA A 326 -19.75 -5.76 -3.48
C ALA A 326 -18.44 -5.13 -2.96
N GLY A 327 -17.67 -5.84 -2.13
CA GLY A 327 -16.54 -5.22 -1.43
C GLY A 327 -15.79 -6.12 -0.46
N ASP A 328 -14.56 -5.72 -0.15
CA ASP A 328 -13.72 -6.27 0.92
C ASP A 328 -13.99 -5.57 2.28
N CYS A 329 -13.24 -5.95 3.34
CA CYS A 329 -13.38 -5.34 4.68
C CYS A 329 -13.25 -3.80 4.66
N THR A 330 -12.39 -3.26 3.80
CA THR A 330 -12.24 -1.82 3.57
C THR A 330 -13.55 -1.19 3.10
N THR A 331 -14.17 -1.81 2.10
CA THR A 331 -15.44 -1.35 1.53
C THR A 331 -16.56 -1.35 2.56
N PHE A 332 -16.67 -2.40 3.38
CA PHE A 332 -17.65 -2.45 4.47
C PHE A 332 -17.43 -1.34 5.50
N ALA A 333 -16.19 -1.11 5.93
CA ALA A 333 -15.85 -0.11 6.93
C ALA A 333 -16.13 1.32 6.42
N LEU A 334 -15.74 1.64 5.19
CA LEU A 334 -15.98 2.95 4.56
C LEU A 334 -17.46 3.19 4.26
N ALA A 335 -18.18 2.16 3.80
CA ALA A 335 -19.62 2.25 3.55
C ALA A 335 -20.38 2.56 4.84
N TYR A 336 -20.01 1.92 5.95
CA TYR A 336 -20.56 2.23 7.26
C TYR A 336 -20.23 3.66 7.70
N ALA A 337 -18.96 4.07 7.62
CA ALA A 337 -18.55 5.41 8.02
C ALA A 337 -19.26 6.52 7.24
N ALA A 338 -19.49 6.32 5.93
CA ALA A 338 -20.26 7.24 5.11
C ALA A 338 -21.71 7.40 5.62
N LEU A 339 -22.39 6.29 5.91
CA LEU A 339 -23.78 6.32 6.42
C LEU A 339 -23.89 6.85 7.85
N ALA A 340 -22.88 6.59 8.70
CA ALA A 340 -22.81 7.11 10.06
C ALA A 340 -22.59 8.63 10.06
N SER A 341 -21.70 9.12 9.19
CA SER A 341 -21.44 10.56 8.99
C SER A 341 -22.70 11.31 8.54
N GLN A 342 -23.48 10.75 7.60
CA GLN A 342 -24.77 11.32 7.19
C GLN A 342 -25.80 11.44 8.32
N ARG A 343 -25.66 10.62 9.37
CA ARG A 343 -26.50 10.65 10.59
C ARG A 343 -25.85 11.41 11.74
N GLY A 344 -24.73 12.09 11.52
CA GLY A 344 -24.00 12.81 12.56
C GLY A 344 -23.49 11.91 13.69
N ILE A 345 -23.20 10.63 13.42
CA ILE A 345 -22.63 9.71 14.40
C ILE A 345 -21.11 9.76 14.28
N PRO A 346 -20.38 10.25 15.30
CA PRO A 346 -18.93 10.26 15.27
C PRO A 346 -18.36 8.86 15.04
N THR A 347 -17.52 8.74 14.02
CA THR A 347 -17.00 7.46 13.54
C THR A 347 -15.56 7.62 13.09
N ARG A 348 -14.72 6.62 13.36
CA ARG A 348 -13.35 6.49 12.87
C ARG A 348 -13.12 5.10 12.31
N ILE A 349 -12.19 4.97 11.38
CA ILE A 349 -11.78 3.68 10.82
C ILE A 349 -10.61 3.15 11.63
N VAL A 350 -10.58 1.83 11.82
CA VAL A 350 -9.47 1.12 12.42
C VAL A 350 -8.89 0.16 11.39
N THR A 351 -7.59 0.26 11.16
CA THR A 351 -6.81 -0.71 10.37
C THR A 351 -6.01 -1.58 11.34
N GLY A 352 -6.06 -2.90 11.15
CA GLY A 352 -5.37 -3.82 12.02
C GLY A 352 -5.47 -5.28 11.59
N LEU A 353 -5.44 -6.19 12.56
CA LEU A 353 -5.42 -7.63 12.34
C LEU A 353 -6.64 -8.29 13.00
N ARG A 354 -7.20 -9.30 12.34
CA ARG A 354 -8.24 -10.16 12.89
C ARG A 354 -7.67 -11.56 13.15
N VAL A 355 -7.99 -12.11 14.31
CA VAL A 355 -7.71 -13.52 14.63
C VAL A 355 -8.68 -14.40 13.84
N ASP A 356 -8.12 -15.28 13.02
CA ASP A 356 -8.84 -16.29 12.24
C ASP A 356 -8.13 -17.63 12.37
N GLY A 357 -8.64 -18.49 13.27
CA GLY A 357 -7.99 -19.74 13.63
C GLY A 357 -6.59 -19.51 14.23
N ASP A 358 -5.57 -20.08 13.59
CA ASP A 358 -4.16 -19.98 13.96
C ASP A 358 -3.42 -18.85 13.23
N ARG A 359 -4.14 -17.85 12.71
CA ARG A 359 -3.58 -16.76 11.90
C ARG A 359 -4.13 -15.40 12.29
N LEU A 360 -3.31 -14.39 12.08
CA LEU A 360 -3.70 -12.99 12.04
C LEU A 360 -3.81 -12.56 10.58
N ILE A 361 -4.98 -12.04 10.21
CA ILE A 361 -5.29 -11.58 8.85
C ILE A 361 -5.54 -10.08 8.88
N ARG A 362 -5.02 -9.35 7.90
CA ARG A 362 -5.36 -7.94 7.67
C ARG A 362 -6.87 -7.72 7.71
N HIS A 363 -7.32 -6.78 8.52
CA HIS A 363 -8.73 -6.43 8.62
C HIS A 363 -8.95 -4.95 8.88
N ARG A 364 -10.10 -4.44 8.44
CA ARG A 364 -10.56 -3.07 8.69
C ARG A 364 -11.97 -3.06 9.21
N TRP A 365 -12.22 -2.20 10.18
CA TRP A 365 -13.53 -2.01 10.80
C TRP A 365 -13.67 -0.55 11.25
N ALA A 366 -14.73 -0.23 11.99
CA ALA A 366 -14.92 1.12 12.51
C ALA A 366 -15.14 1.14 14.03
N VAL A 367 -14.93 2.29 14.62
CA VAL A 367 -15.38 2.61 15.98
C VAL A 367 -16.36 3.77 15.90
N SER A 368 -17.43 3.72 16.68
CA SER A 368 -18.45 4.77 16.70
C SER A 368 -18.84 5.15 18.12
N TRP A 369 -19.14 6.44 18.29
CA TRP A 369 -19.61 7.01 19.53
C TRP A 369 -21.09 6.73 19.73
N THR A 370 -21.46 6.04 20.82
CA THR A 370 -22.86 5.75 21.15
C THR A 370 -23.60 6.95 21.75
N GLY A 371 -22.91 8.07 21.97
CA GLY A 371 -23.40 9.19 22.78
C GLY A 371 -22.84 9.22 24.20
N ALA A 372 -22.23 8.11 24.66
CA ALA A 372 -21.61 8.01 25.97
C ALA A 372 -20.26 7.25 25.98
N ARG A 373 -19.99 6.42 24.98
CA ARG A 373 -18.73 5.69 24.85
C ARG A 373 -18.44 5.31 23.39
N TRP A 374 -17.17 5.05 23.10
CA TRP A 374 -16.77 4.40 21.86
C TRP A 374 -17.07 2.90 21.91
N ILE A 375 -17.62 2.35 20.83
CA ILE A 375 -17.73 0.90 20.61
C ILE A 375 -17.10 0.52 19.27
N ALA A 376 -16.49 -0.66 19.20
CA ALA A 376 -16.08 -1.24 17.93
C ALA A 376 -17.29 -1.81 17.20
N ILE A 377 -17.31 -1.69 15.87
CA ILE A 377 -18.33 -2.26 14.98
C ILE A 377 -17.63 -2.89 13.79
N ASP A 378 -18.15 -4.02 13.32
CA ASP A 378 -17.62 -4.71 12.15
C ASP A 378 -18.77 -5.02 11.18
N ALA A 379 -18.91 -4.16 10.16
CA ALA A 379 -19.97 -4.30 9.16
C ALA A 379 -19.76 -5.47 8.20
N ALA A 380 -18.52 -5.95 8.02
CA ALA A 380 -18.25 -7.12 7.21
C ALA A 380 -18.82 -8.39 7.86
N PHE A 381 -18.82 -8.45 9.19
CA PHE A 381 -19.36 -9.56 9.97
C PHE A 381 -20.72 -9.27 10.64
N GLY A 382 -21.25 -8.06 10.49
CA GLY A 382 -22.52 -7.65 11.10
C GLY A 382 -22.48 -7.57 12.64
N ALA A 383 -21.31 -7.29 13.23
CA ALA A 383 -21.08 -7.35 14.67
C ALA A 383 -21.14 -5.97 15.35
N VAL A 384 -21.94 -5.85 16.41
CA VAL A 384 -22.09 -4.65 17.25
C VAL A 384 -22.43 -5.05 18.71
N PRO A 385 -21.58 -4.75 19.71
CA PRO A 385 -20.18 -4.35 19.53
C PRO A 385 -19.39 -5.49 18.88
N ALA A 386 -18.42 -5.15 18.03
CA ALA A 386 -17.39 -6.06 17.57
C ALA A 386 -16.27 -6.16 18.62
N GLY A 387 -15.43 -7.19 18.52
CA GLY A 387 -14.28 -7.39 19.41
C GLY A 387 -14.06 -8.86 19.75
N GLY A 388 -13.08 -9.13 20.62
CA GLY A 388 -12.70 -10.49 21.01
C GLY A 388 -11.77 -11.21 20.03
N ASN A 389 -11.59 -10.66 18.83
CA ASN A 389 -10.70 -11.19 17.81
C ASN A 389 -10.12 -10.09 16.89
N LEU A 390 -10.11 -8.83 17.32
CA LEU A 390 -9.65 -7.68 16.54
C LEU A 390 -8.52 -6.95 17.27
N ILE A 391 -7.37 -6.79 16.61
CA ILE A 391 -6.19 -6.07 17.08
C ILE A 391 -6.02 -4.82 16.21
N GLY A 392 -6.43 -3.66 16.70
CA GLY A 392 -6.28 -2.36 16.05
C GLY A 392 -4.86 -1.85 16.16
N LEU A 393 -4.25 -1.53 15.02
CA LEU A 393 -2.88 -1.02 14.91
C LEU A 393 -2.85 0.48 14.58
N ALA A 394 -3.85 0.98 13.85
CA ALA A 394 -4.00 2.38 13.52
C ALA A 394 -5.48 2.79 13.56
N ILE A 395 -5.73 4.01 14.04
CA ILE A 395 -7.03 4.69 13.96
C ILE A 395 -6.88 5.93 13.09
N HIS A 396 -7.82 6.13 12.17
CA HIS A 396 -7.75 7.23 11.21
C HIS A 396 -9.14 7.65 10.73
N ASP A 397 -9.20 8.77 10.01
CA ASP A 397 -10.40 9.22 9.34
C ASP A 397 -10.72 8.34 8.12
N ALA A 398 -11.98 8.36 7.68
CA ALA A 398 -12.45 7.56 6.53
C ALA A 398 -12.06 8.22 5.19
N ASP A 399 -10.78 8.53 5.01
CA ASP A 399 -10.21 9.13 3.80
C ASP A 399 -9.01 8.33 3.27
N ASP A 400 -8.57 8.67 2.06
CA ASP A 400 -7.53 7.90 1.36
C ASP A 400 -6.16 8.04 2.05
N ALA A 401 -5.86 9.18 2.66
CA ALA A 401 -4.62 9.41 3.40
C ALA A 401 -4.56 8.52 4.66
N GLY A 402 -5.66 8.45 5.41
CA GLY A 402 -5.81 7.57 6.56
C GLY A 402 -5.66 6.09 6.21
N LEU A 403 -6.20 5.66 5.06
CA LEU A 403 -6.03 4.28 4.58
C LEU A 403 -4.56 3.94 4.36
N VAL A 404 -3.79 4.84 3.73
CA VAL A 404 -2.35 4.64 3.50
C VAL A 404 -1.57 4.65 4.81
N ALA A 405 -1.87 5.56 5.73
CA ALA A 405 -1.22 5.58 7.05
C ALA A 405 -1.53 4.30 7.86
N GLY A 406 -2.76 3.79 7.78
CA GLY A 406 -3.16 2.55 8.42
C GLY A 406 -2.46 1.32 7.85
N GLU A 407 -2.23 1.31 6.54
CA GLU A 407 -1.44 0.26 5.87
C GLU A 407 -0.01 0.15 6.42
N ALA A 408 0.66 1.30 6.61
CA ALA A 408 2.00 1.32 7.18
C ALA A 408 2.08 0.78 8.61
N ALA A 409 0.98 0.75 9.38
CA ALA A 409 0.98 0.18 10.72
C ALA A 409 1.02 -1.36 10.73
N LEU A 410 0.54 -2.01 9.66
CA LEU A 410 0.52 -3.48 9.56
C LEU A 410 1.93 -4.08 9.48
N THR A 411 2.87 -3.35 8.90
CA THR A 411 4.27 -3.80 8.73
C THR A 411 5.05 -3.85 10.05
N GLN A 412 4.51 -3.25 11.13
CA GLN A 412 5.18 -3.21 12.43
C GLN A 412 5.05 -4.53 13.22
N VAL A 413 4.12 -5.42 12.83
CA VAL A 413 3.88 -6.71 13.47
C VAL A 413 4.49 -7.82 12.61
N HIS A 414 5.48 -8.54 13.14
CA HIS A 414 6.22 -9.57 12.38
C HIS A 414 6.19 -10.96 13.03
N ALA A 415 5.64 -11.07 14.24
CA ALA A 415 5.42 -12.35 14.91
C ALA A 415 4.19 -12.27 15.81
N ALA A 416 3.52 -13.40 15.99
CA ALA A 416 2.42 -13.55 16.93
C ALA A 416 2.48 -14.92 17.60
N SER A 417 2.13 -14.95 18.88
CA SER A 417 1.91 -16.19 19.62
C SER A 417 0.73 -16.07 20.56
N TRP A 418 0.08 -17.18 20.86
CA TRP A 418 -0.82 -17.26 22.00
C TRP A 418 -0.03 -16.96 23.28
N ALA A 419 -0.61 -16.16 24.17
CA ALA A 419 -0.06 -16.01 25.51
C ALA A 419 -0.14 -17.37 26.25
N PRO A 420 0.88 -17.73 27.03
CA PRO A 420 0.94 -19.01 27.75
C PRO A 420 -0.12 -19.15 28.84
#